data_AF-L2GUS8-F1
#
_entry.id   AF-L2GUS8-F1
#
_cell.length_a   1.000
_cell.length_b   1.000
_cell.length_c   1.000
_cell.angle_alpha   90.00
_cell.angle_beta   90.00
_cell.angle_gamma   90.00
#
_symmetry.space_group_name_H-M   'P 1'
#
loop_
_entity.id
_entity.type
_entity.pdbx_description
1 polymer ?
#
loop_
_entity_poly.entity_id
_entity_poly.type
_entity_poly.pdbx_seq_one_letter_code
_entity_poly.pdbx_strand_id
1 'polypeptide(L)'
;MSKKQTYLYILIIGGIIALVASVYILYEVFRPKGVCKLDNKTGVCYINSTIQSLLSCKYFATTITKKDKSQNPVVYNLVKLIKKIKSRSHIDPLPHYKKIFRDHKNVDWNKRGNDPAVIYQYLARNITTEFPDSNLFLSYDDCKKINPYINVPSYYCRCPILENNTRIGALGLLQETFNNSSMDKSVVFSQIIIIKFQKKLKNFDFSTYEYICDPEVTVNSKKYFLRSIIVRDKVPVKVKRTEILENHSYVYGRRCDKWYCFNDINVNKIKQKNLDEKVFKNELVQFAVYEVE
;
A
#
# COMPACT_ATOMS: atom_id res chain seq x y z
N MET A 1 45.84 3.96 37.93
CA MET A 1 45.54 5.15 37.10
C MET A 1 45.67 6.39 37.94
N SER A 2 46.32 7.44 37.44
CA SER A 2 46.34 8.74 38.12
C SER A 2 44.97 9.41 38.06
N LYS A 3 44.62 10.25 39.05
CA LYS A 3 43.35 11.01 39.05
C LYS A 3 43.14 11.77 37.73
N LYS A 4 44.22 12.31 37.15
CA LYS A 4 44.20 13.01 35.84
C LYS A 4 43.80 12.09 34.69
N GLN A 5 44.29 10.84 34.67
CA GLN A 5 43.88 9.84 33.67
C GLN A 5 42.40 9.50 33.84
N THR A 6 41.91 9.32 35.07
CA THR A 6 40.48 9.05 35.33
C THR A 6 39.57 10.17 34.83
N TYR A 7 39.90 11.44 35.09
CA TYR A 7 39.12 12.57 34.59
C TYR A 7 39.09 12.65 33.07
N LEU A 8 40.23 12.37 32.41
CA LEU A 8 40.31 12.34 30.96
C LEU A 8 39.40 11.25 30.37
N TYR A 9 39.39 10.04 30.96
CA TYR A 9 38.49 8.97 30.53
C TYR A 9 37.01 9.34 30.70
N ILE A 10 36.64 9.99 31.80
CA ILE A 10 35.26 10.45 32.03
C ILE A 10 34.85 11.47 30.96
N LEU A 11 35.71 12.43 30.63
CA LEU A 11 35.45 13.43 29.59
C LEU A 11 35.30 12.78 28.20
N ILE A 12 36.16 11.81 27.87
CA ILE A 12 36.07 11.08 26.60
C ILE A 12 34.77 10.28 26.51
N ILE A 13 34.42 9.52 27.54
CA ILE A 13 33.18 8.74 27.57
C ILE A 13 31.96 9.65 27.52
N GLY A 14 31.95 10.75 28.28
CA GLY A 14 30.89 11.75 28.26
C GLY A 14 30.72 12.39 26.88
N GLY A 15 31.82 12.74 26.22
CA GLY A 15 31.82 13.26 24.85
C GLY A 15 31.28 12.27 23.83
N ILE A 16 31.66 10.99 23.93
CA ILE A 16 31.13 9.92 23.05
C ILE A 16 29.61 9.75 23.26
N ILE A 17 29.15 9.71 24.51
CA ILE A 17 27.71 9.60 24.82
C ILE A 17 26.95 10.80 24.26
N ALA A 18 27.46 12.02 24.46
CA ALA A 18 26.85 13.23 23.92
C ALA A 18 26.78 13.18 22.39
N LEU A 19 27.86 12.78 21.71
CA LEU A 19 27.89 12.65 20.26
C LEU A 19 26.87 11.61 19.77
N VAL A 20 26.82 10.43 20.37
CA VAL A 20 25.85 9.37 20.01
C VAL A 20 24.41 9.86 20.23
N ALA A 21 24.14 10.55 21.34
CA ALA A 21 22.83 11.13 21.61
C ALA A 21 22.45 12.20 20.57
N SER A 22 23.36 13.11 20.23
CA SER A 22 23.13 14.13 19.21
C SER A 22 22.86 13.53 17.84
N VAL A 23 23.64 12.53 17.41
CA VAL A 23 23.43 11.80 16.16
C VAL A 23 22.06 11.10 16.15
N TYR A 24 21.68 10.47 17.26
CA TYR A 24 20.38 9.82 17.39
C TYR A 24 19.21 10.81 17.34
N ILE A 25 19.32 11.96 18.02
CA ILE A 25 18.32 13.04 17.97
C ILE A 25 18.19 13.59 16.54
N LEU A 26 19.30 13.90 15.88
CA LEU A 26 19.32 14.38 14.50
C LEU A 26 18.67 13.34 13.58
N TYR A 27 19.00 12.06 13.75
CA TYR A 27 18.38 10.98 12.99
C TYR A 27 16.85 10.95 13.17
N GLU A 28 16.35 11.03 14.42
CA GLU A 28 14.91 11.02 14.70
C GLU A 28 14.18 12.27 14.16
N VAL A 29 14.86 13.43 14.11
CA VAL A 29 14.33 14.68 13.55
C VAL A 29 14.28 14.65 12.03
N PHE A 30 15.35 14.17 11.38
CA PHE A 30 15.50 14.20 9.92
C PHE A 30 15.04 12.93 9.22
N ARG A 31 14.64 11.89 9.95
CA ARG A 31 14.13 10.67 9.31
C ARG A 31 12.87 10.96 8.48
N PRO A 32 12.72 10.32 7.32
CA PRO A 32 11.51 10.45 6.53
C PRO A 32 10.29 9.95 7.33
N LYS A 33 9.35 10.84 7.64
CA LYS A 33 8.11 10.48 8.34
C LYS A 33 7.31 9.47 7.49
N GLY A 34 6.74 8.47 8.15
CA GLY A 34 5.93 7.45 7.47
C GLY A 34 6.72 6.39 6.69
N VAL A 35 8.04 6.32 6.88
CA VAL A 35 8.87 5.18 6.44
C VAL A 35 9.10 4.26 7.65
N CYS A 36 8.23 3.27 7.81
CA CYS A 36 8.19 2.38 8.97
C CYS A 36 8.26 0.91 8.53
N LYS A 37 9.09 0.14 9.22
CA LYS A 37 9.21 -1.31 9.12
C LYS A 37 8.04 -1.98 9.86
N LEU A 38 7.41 -2.97 9.23
CA LEU A 38 6.26 -3.70 9.79
C LEU A 38 6.62 -5.17 9.98
N ASP A 39 6.47 -5.71 11.20
CA ASP A 39 6.66 -7.15 11.43
C ASP A 39 5.65 -8.00 10.61
N ASN A 40 6.06 -9.21 10.27
CA ASN A 40 5.25 -10.19 9.53
C ASN A 40 5.24 -11.58 10.22
N LYS A 41 5.06 -11.60 11.54
CA LYS A 41 5.13 -12.84 12.35
C LYS A 41 4.06 -13.89 12.00
N THR A 42 3.00 -13.51 11.28
CA THR A 42 1.85 -14.39 10.96
C THR A 42 1.45 -14.39 9.48
N GLY A 43 2.32 -13.98 8.55
CA GLY A 43 1.98 -13.96 7.12
C GLY A 43 0.93 -12.89 6.75
N VAL A 44 0.96 -11.76 7.46
CA VAL A 44 0.11 -10.57 7.28
C VAL A 44 0.67 -9.59 6.23
N CYS A 45 1.63 -10.02 5.40
CA CYS A 45 2.24 -9.20 4.35
C CYS A 45 1.22 -8.56 3.39
N TYR A 46 0.12 -9.25 3.10
CA TYR A 46 -0.99 -8.71 2.29
C TYR A 46 -1.71 -7.52 2.99
N ILE A 47 -1.78 -7.52 4.33
CA ILE A 47 -2.29 -6.39 5.12
C ILE A 47 -1.24 -5.27 5.16
N ASN A 48 0.01 -5.60 5.46
CA ASN A 48 1.13 -4.65 5.51
C ASN A 48 1.24 -3.86 4.19
N SER A 49 1.29 -4.57 3.06
CA SER A 49 1.36 -3.97 1.72
C SER A 49 0.15 -3.10 1.40
N THR A 50 -1.07 -3.53 1.74
CA THR A 50 -2.29 -2.71 1.54
C THR A 50 -2.26 -1.41 2.34
N ILE A 51 -1.91 -1.48 3.63
CA ILE A 51 -1.85 -0.30 4.49
C ILE A 51 -0.74 0.65 4.02
N GLN A 52 0.44 0.12 3.69
CA GLN A 52 1.55 0.93 3.17
C GLN A 52 1.24 1.51 1.79
N SER A 53 0.49 0.81 0.94
CA SER A 53 0.01 1.35 -0.33
C SER A 53 -0.90 2.57 -0.11
N LEU A 54 -1.94 2.45 0.73
CA LEU A 54 -2.85 3.55 1.04
C LEU A 54 -2.13 4.74 1.70
N LEU A 55 -1.14 4.49 2.55
CA LEU A 55 -0.32 5.55 3.15
C LEU A 55 0.60 6.28 2.16
N SER A 56 0.73 5.79 0.92
CA SER A 56 1.38 6.50 -0.17
C SER A 56 0.52 7.59 -0.78
N CYS A 57 -0.78 7.54 -0.52
CA CYS A 57 -1.73 8.56 -0.95
C CYS A 57 -1.77 9.66 0.11
N LYS A 58 -1.34 10.87 -0.25
CA LYS A 58 -1.20 12.01 0.67
C LYS A 58 -2.56 12.44 1.21
N TYR A 59 -3.57 12.50 0.35
CA TYR A 59 -4.94 12.86 0.70
C TYR A 59 -5.53 11.83 1.65
N PHE A 60 -5.41 10.52 1.36
CA PHE A 60 -5.81 9.46 2.30
C PHE A 60 -5.15 9.63 3.67
N ALA A 61 -3.81 9.72 3.68
CA ALA A 61 -3.02 9.76 4.90
C ALA A 61 -3.32 11.02 5.74
N THR A 62 -3.80 12.08 5.11
CA THR A 62 -4.19 13.35 5.75
C THR A 62 -5.62 13.24 6.27
N THR A 63 -6.57 12.89 5.41
CA THR A 63 -8.01 12.75 5.73
C THR A 63 -8.25 11.80 6.88
N ILE A 64 -7.65 10.61 6.86
CA ILE A 64 -7.87 9.64 7.93
C ILE A 64 -7.32 10.14 9.27
N THR A 65 -6.22 10.89 9.28
CA THR A 65 -5.62 11.40 10.52
C THR A 65 -6.22 12.71 11.04
N LYS A 66 -7.09 13.38 10.28
CA LYS A 66 -7.78 14.60 10.74
C LYS A 66 -8.79 14.33 11.86
N LYS A 67 -9.36 13.12 11.93
CA LYS A 67 -10.38 12.76 12.90
C LYS A 67 -9.74 12.01 14.08
N ASP A 68 -9.50 12.72 15.18
CA ASP A 68 -8.92 12.11 16.39
C ASP A 68 -9.89 11.18 17.12
N LYS A 69 -11.20 11.34 16.89
CA LYS A 69 -12.27 10.54 17.46
C LYS A 69 -13.21 10.05 16.34
N SER A 70 -13.07 8.77 15.98
CA SER A 70 -13.95 8.06 15.04
C SER A 70 -14.92 7.19 15.82
N GLN A 71 -16.21 7.21 15.45
CA GLN A 71 -17.20 6.32 16.06
C GLN A 71 -17.12 4.91 15.45
N ASN A 72 -16.67 4.79 14.19
CA ASN A 72 -16.33 3.50 13.63
C ASN A 72 -15.06 2.92 14.29
N PRO A 73 -15.12 1.74 14.96
CA PRO A 73 -13.99 1.14 15.65
C PRO A 73 -12.88 0.68 14.71
N VAL A 74 -13.20 0.29 13.48
CA VAL A 74 -12.22 -0.09 12.44
C VAL A 74 -11.38 1.14 12.09
N VAL A 75 -12.04 2.25 11.76
CA VAL A 75 -11.37 3.51 11.41
C VAL A 75 -10.58 4.06 12.60
N TYR A 76 -11.15 4.04 13.81
CA TYR A 76 -10.45 4.47 15.03
C TYR A 76 -9.13 3.71 15.26
N ASN A 77 -9.17 2.38 15.17
CA ASN A 77 -7.96 1.57 15.35
C ASN A 77 -6.98 1.73 14.18
N LEU A 78 -7.47 1.97 12.96
CA LEU A 78 -6.64 2.32 11.82
C LEU A 78 -5.90 3.65 12.03
N VAL A 79 -6.58 4.70 12.51
CA VAL A 79 -5.95 5.99 12.82
C VAL A 79 -4.84 5.82 13.87
N LYS A 80 -5.10 5.05 14.93
CA LYS A 80 -4.06 4.72 15.93
C LYS A 80 -2.86 4.02 15.32
N LEU A 81 -3.08 3.04 14.44
CA LEU A 81 -2.00 2.34 13.75
C LEU A 81 -1.20 3.30 12.87
N ILE A 82 -1.88 4.12 12.06
CA ILE A 82 -1.25 5.09 11.15
C ILE A 82 -0.41 6.10 11.93
N LYS A 83 -0.90 6.61 13.07
CA LYS A 83 -0.13 7.49 13.95
C LYS A 83 1.16 6.83 14.43
N LYS A 84 1.12 5.55 14.80
CA LYS A 84 2.33 4.77 15.17
C LYS A 84 3.28 4.56 13.99
N ILE A 85 2.76 4.25 12.80
CA ILE A 85 3.56 4.11 11.58
C ILE A 85 4.29 5.42 11.25
N LYS A 86 3.62 6.57 11.43
CA LYS A 86 4.23 7.88 11.17
C LYS A 86 5.29 8.26 12.21
N SER A 87 5.20 7.75 13.44
CA SER A 87 6.04 8.16 14.58
C SER A 87 7.12 7.16 14.99
N ARG A 88 7.24 6.02 14.30
CA ARG A 88 8.21 4.96 14.63
C ARG A 88 8.90 4.46 13.38
N SER A 89 10.16 4.04 13.52
CA SER A 89 10.92 3.37 12.45
C SER A 89 10.53 1.90 12.28
N HIS A 90 9.96 1.28 13.32
CA HIS A 90 9.57 -0.12 13.38
C HIS A 90 8.34 -0.32 14.27
N ILE A 91 7.38 -1.16 13.84
CA ILE A 91 6.28 -1.62 14.70
C ILE A 91 5.93 -3.10 14.46
N ASP A 92 5.39 -3.73 15.51
CA ASP A 92 4.58 -4.94 15.36
C ASP A 92 3.11 -4.54 15.14
N PRO A 93 2.57 -4.69 13.91
CA PRO A 93 1.22 -4.25 13.60
C PRO A 93 0.16 -5.28 14.01
N LEU A 94 0.52 -6.52 14.35
CA LEU A 94 -0.43 -7.62 14.55
C LEU A 94 -1.48 -7.32 15.64
N PRO A 95 -1.13 -6.77 16.82
CA PRO A 95 -2.13 -6.40 17.84
C PRO A 95 -3.12 -5.35 17.36
N HIS A 96 -2.71 -4.49 16.41
CA HIS A 96 -3.58 -3.48 15.81
C HIS A 96 -4.47 -4.09 14.74
N TYR A 97 -3.94 -4.96 13.88
CA TYR A 97 -4.72 -5.68 12.88
C TYR A 97 -5.82 -6.52 13.50
N LYS A 98 -5.54 -7.23 14.60
CA LYS A 98 -6.58 -7.99 15.33
C LYS A 98 -7.73 -7.10 15.83
N LYS A 99 -7.50 -5.82 16.09
CA LYS A 99 -8.55 -4.86 16.47
C LYS A 99 -9.28 -4.27 15.26
N ILE A 100 -8.56 -4.00 14.17
CA ILE A 100 -9.11 -3.44 12.93
C ILE A 100 -10.01 -4.48 12.22
N PHE A 101 -9.57 -5.73 12.17
CA PHE A 101 -10.21 -6.81 11.40
C PHE A 101 -10.89 -7.85 12.29
N ARG A 102 -11.21 -7.51 13.54
CA ARG A 102 -11.79 -8.44 14.54
C ARG A 102 -13.02 -9.18 14.00
N ASP A 103 -13.90 -8.43 13.32
CA ASP A 103 -15.20 -8.91 12.87
C ASP A 103 -15.18 -9.27 11.36
N HIS A 104 -13.99 -9.34 10.75
CA HIS A 104 -13.83 -9.62 9.32
C HIS A 104 -13.70 -11.12 9.04
N LYS A 105 -14.79 -11.75 8.56
CA LYS A 105 -14.84 -13.21 8.27
C LYS A 105 -13.75 -13.73 7.31
N ASN A 106 -13.34 -12.93 6.32
CA ASN A 106 -12.32 -13.33 5.33
C ASN A 106 -10.86 -13.08 5.76
N VAL A 107 -10.61 -12.54 6.96
CA VAL A 107 -9.25 -12.43 7.52
C VAL A 107 -9.02 -13.63 8.43
N ASP A 108 -8.42 -14.67 7.87
CA ASP A 108 -7.98 -15.83 8.62
C ASP A 108 -6.54 -15.63 9.08
N TRP A 109 -6.35 -15.50 10.40
CA TRP A 109 -5.04 -15.31 11.03
C TRP A 109 -4.14 -16.56 10.96
N ASN A 110 -4.71 -17.72 10.63
CA ASN A 110 -4.00 -18.97 10.43
C ASN A 110 -3.59 -19.19 8.97
N LYS A 111 -4.15 -18.41 8.03
CA LYS A 111 -3.84 -18.48 6.61
C LYS A 111 -2.86 -17.37 6.21
N ARG A 112 -1.68 -17.78 5.75
CA ARG A 112 -0.64 -16.88 5.24
C ARG A 112 -0.93 -16.45 3.80
N GLY A 113 -0.52 -15.22 3.43
CA GLY A 113 -0.46 -14.80 2.03
C GLY A 113 -1.82 -14.66 1.31
N ASN A 114 -2.82 -14.08 1.99
CA ASN A 114 -4.15 -13.83 1.41
C ASN A 114 -4.14 -12.72 0.32
N ASP A 115 -5.25 -12.46 -0.36
CA ASP A 115 -5.35 -11.42 -1.41
C ASP A 115 -5.52 -10.00 -0.82
N PRO A 116 -4.62 -9.03 -1.13
CA PRO A 116 -4.77 -7.63 -0.74
C PRO A 116 -6.12 -7.01 -1.12
N ALA A 117 -6.80 -7.49 -2.17
CA ALA A 117 -8.14 -7.02 -2.54
C ALA A 117 -9.13 -7.07 -1.37
N VAL A 118 -9.10 -8.12 -0.56
CA VAL A 118 -10.02 -8.30 0.57
C VAL A 118 -9.85 -7.16 1.58
N ILE A 119 -8.60 -6.75 1.82
CA ILE A 119 -8.26 -5.67 2.75
C ILE A 119 -8.69 -4.31 2.19
N TYR A 120 -8.43 -4.04 0.91
CA TYR A 120 -8.92 -2.81 0.27
C TYR A 120 -10.43 -2.67 0.39
N GLN A 121 -11.19 -3.71 0.05
CA GLN A 121 -12.65 -3.68 0.06
C GLN A 121 -13.19 -3.39 1.46
N TYR A 122 -12.64 -4.06 2.48
CA TYR A 122 -13.08 -3.86 3.85
C TYR A 122 -12.78 -2.47 4.38
N LEU A 123 -11.56 -1.98 4.14
CA LEU A 123 -11.17 -0.64 4.59
C LEU A 123 -11.94 0.44 3.84
N ALA A 124 -12.07 0.33 2.51
CA ALA A 124 -12.81 1.29 1.70
C ALA A 124 -14.27 1.39 2.14
N ARG A 125 -14.95 0.26 2.43
CA ARG A 125 -16.31 0.26 2.98
C ARG A 125 -16.39 1.05 4.29
N ASN A 126 -15.57 0.70 5.28
CA ASN A 126 -15.61 1.32 6.61
C ASN A 126 -15.25 2.81 6.56
N ILE A 127 -14.29 3.19 5.70
CA ILE A 127 -13.85 4.58 5.54
C ILE A 127 -14.92 5.40 4.82
N THR A 128 -15.53 4.87 3.76
CA THR A 128 -16.58 5.59 3.02
C THR A 128 -17.81 5.83 3.90
N THR A 129 -18.14 4.88 4.78
CA THR A 129 -19.21 5.09 5.77
C THR A 129 -18.88 6.18 6.80
N GLU A 130 -17.63 6.27 7.27
CA GLU A 130 -17.22 7.28 8.27
C GLU A 130 -16.95 8.66 7.66
N PHE A 131 -16.60 8.71 6.37
CA PHE A 131 -16.23 9.90 5.61
C PHE A 131 -16.98 9.98 4.26
N PRO A 132 -18.32 10.06 4.26
CA PRO A 132 -19.12 10.01 3.02
C PRO A 132 -18.76 11.14 2.04
N ASP A 133 -18.47 12.34 2.53
CA ASP A 133 -18.17 13.51 1.70
C ASP A 133 -16.71 13.58 1.22
N SER A 134 -15.86 12.64 1.65
CA SER A 134 -14.44 12.68 1.32
C SER A 134 -14.13 12.32 -0.14
N ASN A 135 -15.07 11.63 -0.81
CA ASN A 135 -14.89 11.04 -2.13
C ASN A 135 -13.55 10.30 -2.28
N LEU A 136 -13.09 9.64 -1.21
CA LEU A 136 -11.78 8.96 -1.18
C LEU A 136 -11.73 7.80 -2.17
N PHE A 137 -12.76 6.97 -2.15
CA PHE A 137 -12.93 5.81 -3.02
C PHE A 137 -14.27 5.91 -3.76
N LEU A 138 -14.37 5.27 -4.92
CA LEU A 138 -15.64 5.19 -5.67
C LEU A 138 -16.73 4.55 -4.83
N SER A 139 -17.98 5.05 -4.90
CA SER A 139 -19.09 4.38 -4.24
C SER A 139 -19.38 3.01 -4.88
N TYR A 140 -20.10 2.14 -4.16
CA TYR A 140 -20.51 0.85 -4.73
C TYR A 140 -21.41 1.02 -5.96
N ASP A 141 -22.33 1.98 -5.91
CA ASP A 141 -23.27 2.23 -7.00
C ASP A 141 -22.53 2.77 -8.22
N ASP A 142 -21.53 3.64 -8.03
CA ASP A 142 -20.70 4.11 -9.13
C ASP A 142 -19.81 3.01 -9.72
N CYS A 143 -19.32 2.08 -8.88
CA CYS A 143 -18.63 0.89 -9.39
C CYS A 143 -19.56 0.05 -10.27
N LYS A 144 -20.82 -0.15 -9.88
CA LYS A 144 -21.82 -0.88 -10.69
C LYS A 144 -22.16 -0.18 -12.00
N LYS A 145 -22.21 1.15 -12.02
CA LYS A 145 -22.38 1.93 -13.26
C LYS A 145 -21.23 1.72 -14.24
N ILE A 146 -20.00 1.58 -13.73
CA ILE A 146 -18.81 1.30 -14.55
C ILE A 146 -18.81 -0.14 -15.05
N ASN A 147 -19.15 -1.10 -14.19
CA ASN A 147 -19.20 -2.51 -14.55
C ASN A 147 -20.36 -3.21 -13.81
N PRO A 148 -21.47 -3.52 -14.49
CA PRO A 148 -22.67 -4.07 -13.87
C PRO A 148 -22.47 -5.50 -13.35
N TYR A 149 -21.41 -6.20 -13.78
CA TYR A 149 -21.05 -7.53 -13.29
C TYR A 149 -20.29 -7.50 -11.96
N ILE A 150 -20.06 -6.31 -11.39
CA ILE A 150 -19.52 -6.14 -10.05
C ILE A 150 -20.59 -6.52 -9.01
N ASN A 151 -20.52 -7.78 -8.55
CA ASN A 151 -21.39 -8.32 -7.49
C ASN A 151 -20.85 -8.11 -6.07
N VAL A 152 -19.65 -7.54 -5.94
CA VAL A 152 -18.97 -7.26 -4.66
C VAL A 152 -18.47 -5.84 -4.73
N PRO A 153 -18.54 -5.01 -3.68
CA PRO A 153 -17.97 -3.66 -3.71
C PRO A 153 -16.50 -3.69 -4.12
N SER A 154 -16.21 -3.47 -5.40
CA SER A 154 -14.85 -3.49 -5.93
C SER A 154 -14.48 -2.07 -6.32
N TYR A 155 -13.75 -1.43 -5.41
CA TYR A 155 -13.22 -0.09 -5.54
C TYR A 155 -12.05 0.01 -6.53
N TYR A 156 -11.98 -0.90 -7.51
CA TYR A 156 -10.88 -0.96 -8.45
C TYR A 156 -11.31 -1.35 -9.86
N CYS A 157 -10.61 -0.78 -10.86
CA CYS A 157 -10.77 -1.14 -12.27
C CYS A 157 -10.16 -2.53 -12.51
N ARG A 158 -10.88 -3.37 -13.28
CA ARG A 158 -10.45 -4.73 -13.64
C ARG A 158 -9.80 -4.70 -15.02
N CYS A 159 -8.73 -5.48 -15.19
CA CYS A 159 -8.11 -5.70 -16.50
C CYS A 159 -9.12 -6.34 -17.48
N PRO A 160 -9.43 -5.71 -18.63
CA PRO A 160 -10.09 -6.36 -19.74
C PRO A 160 -9.19 -7.43 -20.38
N ILE A 161 -9.84 -8.32 -21.12
CA ILE A 161 -9.22 -9.37 -21.93
C ILE A 161 -8.96 -8.75 -23.30
N LEU A 162 -7.70 -8.46 -23.64
CA LEU A 162 -7.33 -7.97 -24.97
C LEU A 162 -6.67 -9.10 -25.75
N GLU A 163 -7.26 -9.51 -26.87
CA GLU A 163 -6.81 -10.68 -27.62
C GLU A 163 -5.48 -10.50 -28.37
N ASN A 164 -4.90 -9.29 -28.45
CA ASN A 164 -3.75 -9.03 -29.33
C ASN A 164 -2.64 -8.08 -28.81
N ASN A 165 -2.68 -7.62 -27.55
CA ASN A 165 -1.68 -6.65 -27.03
C ASN A 165 -0.81 -7.25 -25.91
N THR A 166 0.48 -7.49 -26.17
CA THR A 166 1.42 -8.03 -25.17
C THR A 166 1.78 -7.05 -24.04
N ARG A 167 1.44 -5.77 -24.20
CA ARG A 167 1.65 -4.71 -23.20
C ARG A 167 0.33 -4.03 -22.86
N ILE A 168 0.02 -3.99 -21.57
CA ILE A 168 -1.20 -3.35 -21.06
C ILE A 168 -0.80 -2.30 -20.03
N GLY A 169 -0.89 -1.02 -20.43
CA GLY A 169 -0.68 0.12 -19.53
C GLY A 169 -1.90 0.42 -18.68
N ALA A 170 -1.68 0.96 -17.50
CA ALA A 170 -2.74 1.43 -16.61
C ALA A 170 -3.64 2.47 -17.28
N LEU A 171 -3.07 3.34 -18.13
CA LEU A 171 -3.85 4.27 -18.94
C LEU A 171 -4.78 3.53 -19.92
N GLY A 172 -4.28 2.50 -20.61
CA GLY A 172 -5.08 1.68 -21.52
C GLY A 172 -6.20 0.94 -20.80
N LEU A 173 -5.90 0.39 -19.62
CA LEU A 173 -6.91 -0.25 -18.75
C LEU A 173 -8.02 0.69 -18.35
N LEU A 174 -7.64 1.89 -17.93
CA LEU A 174 -8.56 2.94 -17.55
C LEU A 174 -9.39 3.34 -18.76
N GLN A 175 -8.76 3.75 -19.85
CA GLN A 175 -9.43 4.14 -21.10
C GLN A 175 -10.38 3.05 -21.62
N GLU A 176 -9.99 1.77 -21.61
CA GLU A 176 -10.87 0.70 -22.08
C GLU A 176 -12.04 0.44 -21.12
N THR A 177 -11.78 0.45 -19.81
CA THR A 177 -12.86 0.37 -18.79
C THR A 177 -13.87 1.50 -19.02
N PHE A 178 -13.42 2.67 -19.46
CA PHE A 178 -14.24 3.87 -19.68
C PHE A 178 -14.83 4.00 -21.08
N ASN A 179 -14.19 3.43 -22.11
CA ASN A 179 -14.64 3.51 -23.51
C ASN A 179 -15.60 2.37 -23.87
N ASN A 180 -15.45 1.19 -23.25
CA ASN A 180 -16.34 0.05 -23.48
C ASN A 180 -17.60 0.06 -22.59
N SER A 181 -17.64 0.92 -21.58
CA SER A 181 -18.87 1.15 -20.84
C SER A 181 -19.68 2.22 -21.55
N SER A 182 -20.98 1.98 -21.73
CA SER A 182 -21.99 3.02 -21.95
C SER A 182 -22.08 3.88 -20.69
N MET A 183 -20.96 4.45 -20.27
CA MET A 183 -20.76 5.01 -18.95
C MET A 183 -21.58 6.28 -18.89
N ASP A 184 -22.49 6.31 -17.92
CA ASP A 184 -23.19 7.52 -17.59
C ASP A 184 -22.15 8.60 -17.27
N LYS A 185 -22.18 9.70 -18.05
CA LYS A 185 -21.30 10.87 -17.86
C LYS A 185 -21.45 11.48 -16.46
N SER A 186 -22.44 11.06 -15.68
CA SER A 186 -22.66 11.44 -14.29
C SER A 186 -21.66 10.84 -13.27
N VAL A 187 -20.85 9.83 -13.64
CA VAL A 187 -19.94 9.20 -12.67
C VAL A 187 -18.85 10.17 -12.22
N VAL A 188 -18.86 10.50 -10.93
CA VAL A 188 -17.85 11.35 -10.29
C VAL A 188 -16.68 10.49 -9.83
N PHE A 189 -15.52 10.69 -10.45
CA PHE A 189 -14.32 9.96 -10.03
C PHE A 189 -13.83 10.36 -8.64
N SER A 190 -13.40 9.35 -7.89
CA SER A 190 -12.82 9.47 -6.56
C SER A 190 -11.42 10.06 -6.57
N GLN A 191 -10.99 10.52 -5.41
CA GLN A 191 -9.65 11.05 -5.18
C GLN A 191 -8.57 9.99 -5.37
N ILE A 192 -8.89 8.72 -5.09
CA ILE A 192 -8.00 7.58 -5.26
C ILE A 192 -8.62 6.57 -6.21
N ILE A 193 -7.85 6.15 -7.20
CA ILE A 193 -8.18 5.05 -8.10
C ILE A 193 -7.26 3.88 -7.79
N ILE A 194 -7.83 2.71 -7.57
CA ILE A 194 -7.09 1.46 -7.43
C ILE A 194 -7.32 0.66 -8.71
N ILE A 195 -6.29 0.07 -9.28
CA ILE A 195 -6.38 -0.80 -10.46
C ILE A 195 -5.89 -2.17 -10.02
N LYS A 196 -6.68 -3.21 -10.29
CA LYS A 196 -6.24 -4.60 -10.06
C LYS A 196 -5.86 -5.22 -11.39
N PHE A 197 -4.60 -5.62 -11.49
CA PHE A 197 -4.12 -6.42 -12.60
C PHE A 197 -4.47 -7.88 -12.35
N GLN A 198 -5.22 -8.48 -13.26
CA GLN A 198 -5.68 -9.85 -13.13
C GLN A 198 -4.96 -10.74 -14.13
N LYS A 199 -3.97 -11.48 -13.63
CA LYS A 199 -3.16 -12.39 -14.45
C LYS A 199 -3.85 -13.69 -14.86
N LYS A 200 -4.95 -14.08 -14.19
CA LYS A 200 -5.71 -15.30 -14.52
C LYS A 200 -7.20 -15.07 -14.41
N LEU A 201 -7.95 -15.48 -15.43
CA LEU A 201 -9.40 -15.44 -15.43
C LEU A 201 -9.98 -16.72 -16.03
N LYS A 202 -10.53 -17.59 -15.19
CA LYS A 202 -11.10 -18.89 -15.57
C LYS A 202 -10.17 -19.67 -16.52
N ASN A 203 -10.37 -19.53 -17.83
CA ASN A 203 -9.67 -20.26 -18.90
C ASN A 203 -8.54 -19.45 -19.56
N PHE A 204 -8.32 -18.20 -19.14
CA PHE A 204 -7.33 -17.30 -19.73
C PHE A 204 -6.18 -17.05 -18.75
N ASP A 205 -4.96 -17.30 -19.21
CA ASP A 205 -3.72 -17.00 -18.51
C ASP A 205 -3.05 -15.78 -19.16
N PHE A 206 -3.07 -14.65 -18.45
CA PHE A 206 -2.46 -13.39 -18.85
C PHE A 206 -1.05 -13.23 -18.25
N SER A 207 -0.41 -14.31 -17.79
CA SER A 207 0.95 -14.25 -17.24
C SER A 207 2.00 -13.77 -18.24
N THR A 208 1.73 -13.86 -19.55
CA THR A 208 2.59 -13.39 -20.64
C THR A 208 2.50 -11.88 -20.90
N TYR A 209 1.57 -11.17 -20.26
CA TYR A 209 1.36 -9.75 -20.48
C TYR A 209 2.28 -8.92 -19.58
N GLU A 210 2.97 -7.95 -20.17
CA GLU A 210 3.74 -6.96 -19.44
C GLU A 210 2.78 -5.83 -19.02
N TYR A 211 2.53 -5.74 -17.71
CA TYR A 211 1.71 -4.67 -17.14
C TYR A 211 2.57 -3.44 -16.91
N ILE A 212 2.13 -2.30 -17.46
CA ILE A 212 2.80 -1.02 -17.32
C ILE A 212 1.98 -0.15 -16.35
N CYS A 213 2.63 0.31 -15.29
CA CYS A 213 2.08 1.29 -14.36
C CYS A 213 2.59 2.67 -14.74
N ASP A 214 1.85 3.36 -15.61
CA ASP A 214 2.18 4.72 -16.04
C ASP A 214 2.37 5.64 -14.82
N PRO A 215 3.42 6.48 -14.75
CA PRO A 215 3.61 7.39 -13.62
C PRO A 215 2.46 8.38 -13.43
N GLU A 216 1.74 8.65 -14.52
CA GLU A 216 0.65 9.60 -14.62
C GLU A 216 -0.40 9.10 -15.62
N VAL A 217 -1.67 9.26 -15.29
CA VAL A 217 -2.81 8.96 -16.16
C VAL A 217 -3.83 10.09 -16.09
N THR A 218 -4.50 10.38 -17.20
CA THR A 218 -5.59 11.38 -17.23
C THR A 218 -6.92 10.69 -17.51
N VAL A 219 -7.91 10.93 -16.64
CA VAL A 219 -9.25 10.34 -16.71
C VAL A 219 -10.28 11.45 -16.52
N ASN A 220 -11.19 11.65 -17.47
CA ASN A 220 -12.22 12.71 -17.44
C ASN A 220 -11.66 14.09 -17.02
N SER A 221 -10.60 14.54 -17.70
CA SER A 221 -9.88 15.79 -17.44
C SER A 221 -9.25 15.93 -16.05
N LYS A 222 -9.26 14.87 -15.23
CA LYS A 222 -8.53 14.81 -13.97
C LYS A 222 -7.22 14.05 -14.17
N LYS A 223 -6.14 14.63 -13.67
CA LYS A 223 -4.80 14.05 -13.72
C LYS A 223 -4.51 13.29 -12.44
N TYR A 224 -4.10 12.04 -12.60
CA TYR A 224 -3.86 11.08 -11.54
C TYR A 224 -2.41 10.65 -11.57
N PHE A 225 -1.77 10.60 -10.40
CA PHE A 225 -0.37 10.22 -10.28
C PHE A 225 -0.23 8.90 -9.55
N LEU A 226 0.68 8.04 -10.04
CA LEU A 226 0.97 6.77 -9.39
C LEU A 226 1.60 7.03 -8.02
N ARG A 227 0.92 6.55 -6.98
CA ARG A 227 1.37 6.66 -5.58
C ARG A 227 2.01 5.38 -5.08
N SER A 228 1.50 4.22 -5.52
CA SER A 228 2.09 2.94 -5.16
C SER A 228 1.69 1.81 -6.10
N ILE A 229 2.48 0.75 -6.08
CA ILE A 229 2.10 -0.55 -6.63
C ILE A 229 2.27 -1.64 -5.57
N ILE A 230 1.31 -2.56 -5.48
CA ILE A 230 1.46 -3.80 -4.71
C ILE A 230 1.93 -4.88 -5.67
N VAL A 231 3.03 -5.51 -5.30
CA VAL A 231 3.62 -6.63 -6.01
C VAL A 231 3.30 -7.91 -5.24
N ARG A 232 2.92 -8.95 -5.96
CA ARG A 232 2.67 -10.28 -5.39
C ARG A 232 3.56 -11.30 -6.05
N ASP A 233 4.35 -11.96 -5.22
CA ASP A 233 5.33 -12.94 -5.62
C ASP A 233 5.13 -14.27 -4.87
N LYS A 234 5.79 -15.33 -5.31
CA LYS A 234 5.85 -16.62 -4.63
C LYS A 234 7.23 -16.80 -4.02
N VAL A 235 7.30 -16.85 -2.69
CA VAL A 235 8.55 -17.01 -1.96
C VAL A 235 8.64 -18.41 -1.34
N PRO A 236 9.82 -19.05 -1.35
CA PRO A 236 10.02 -20.32 -0.68
C PRO A 236 9.94 -20.14 0.84
N VAL A 237 9.15 -20.99 1.49
CA VAL A 237 8.98 -21.04 2.95
C VAL A 237 9.20 -22.49 3.39
N LYS A 238 10.07 -22.67 4.40
CA LYS A 238 10.28 -23.98 5.03
C LYS A 238 9.15 -24.28 6.00
N VAL A 239 8.41 -25.35 5.74
CA VAL A 239 7.41 -25.90 6.64
C VAL A 239 7.86 -27.30 7.03
N LYS A 240 8.32 -27.47 8.27
CA LYS A 240 8.96 -28.70 8.75
C LYS A 240 10.19 -29.07 7.89
N ARG A 241 10.15 -30.20 7.18
CA ARG A 241 11.22 -30.71 6.31
C ARG A 241 11.00 -30.42 4.82
N THR A 242 9.93 -29.73 4.45
CA THR A 242 9.59 -29.43 3.06
C THR A 242 9.62 -27.93 2.79
N GLU A 243 10.05 -27.56 1.59
CA GLU A 243 9.97 -26.18 1.10
C GLU A 243 8.72 -26.04 0.23
N ILE A 244 7.87 -25.07 0.57
CA ILE A 244 6.66 -24.76 -0.19
C ILE A 244 6.73 -23.31 -0.67
N LEU A 245 6.16 -23.03 -1.84
CA LEU A 245 6.02 -21.66 -2.34
C LEU A 245 4.78 -21.01 -1.74
N GLU A 246 4.95 -19.98 -0.92
CA GLU A 246 3.86 -19.18 -0.36
C GLU A 246 3.73 -17.84 -1.10
N ASN A 247 2.50 -17.35 -1.19
CA ASN A 247 2.25 -16.01 -1.71
C ASN A 247 2.76 -14.95 -0.73
N HIS A 248 3.52 -13.99 -1.24
CA HIS A 248 4.02 -12.85 -0.50
C HIS A 248 3.65 -11.55 -1.21
N SER A 249 3.28 -10.54 -0.43
CA SER A 249 2.90 -9.23 -0.98
C SER A 249 3.70 -8.13 -0.33
N TYR A 250 4.26 -7.27 -1.15
CA TYR A 250 5.01 -6.08 -0.73
C TYR A 250 4.64 -4.91 -1.62
N VAL A 251 5.05 -3.70 -1.26
CA VAL A 251 4.61 -2.49 -1.97
C VAL A 251 5.79 -1.60 -2.31
N TYR A 252 5.79 -1.08 -3.53
CA TYR A 252 6.56 0.11 -3.87
C TYR A 252 5.67 1.32 -3.67
N GLY A 253 6.03 2.20 -2.75
CA GLY A 253 5.22 3.38 -2.40
C GLY A 253 6.04 4.66 -2.38
N ARG A 254 5.43 5.75 -2.84
CA ARG A 254 6.02 7.09 -2.79
C ARG A 254 5.81 7.71 -1.40
N ARG A 255 6.87 8.28 -0.82
CA ARG A 255 6.88 9.07 0.44
C ARG A 255 7.82 10.26 0.25
N CYS A 256 7.35 11.48 0.52
CA CYS A 256 8.18 12.69 0.40
C CYS A 256 8.98 12.73 -0.91
N ASP A 257 8.28 12.49 -2.03
CA ASP A 257 8.83 12.48 -3.39
C ASP A 257 9.92 11.44 -3.68
N LYS A 258 10.06 10.44 -2.81
CA LYS A 258 10.99 9.33 -2.98
C LYS A 258 10.21 8.01 -2.99
N TRP A 259 10.68 7.07 -3.79
CA TRP A 259 10.12 5.73 -3.84
C TRP A 259 10.83 4.81 -2.85
N TYR A 260 10.05 3.97 -2.18
CA TYR A 260 10.52 2.97 -1.23
C TYR A 260 9.87 1.62 -1.54
N CYS A 261 10.63 0.55 -1.41
CA CYS A 261 10.09 -0.80 -1.28
C CYS A 261 9.84 -1.08 0.20
N PHE A 262 8.58 -1.34 0.54
CA PHE A 262 8.16 -1.79 1.85
C PHE A 262 7.87 -3.29 1.78
N ASN A 263 8.86 -4.09 2.15
CA ASN A 263 8.77 -5.53 2.26
C ASN A 263 8.87 -5.91 3.74
N ASP A 264 7.77 -5.67 4.47
CA ASP A 264 7.67 -5.90 5.92
C ASP A 264 8.77 -5.17 6.71
N ILE A 265 9.70 -5.92 7.32
CA ILE A 265 10.84 -5.38 8.07
C ILE A 265 11.94 -4.83 7.16
N ASN A 266 11.93 -5.23 5.88
CA ASN A 266 12.89 -4.82 4.88
C ASN A 266 12.35 -3.62 4.11
N VAL A 267 12.81 -2.42 4.49
CA VAL A 267 12.41 -1.17 3.84
C VAL A 267 13.62 -0.54 3.17
N ASN A 268 13.54 -0.36 1.85
CA ASN A 268 14.67 0.14 1.05
C ASN A 268 14.23 1.28 0.14
N LYS A 269 15.02 2.36 0.11
CA LYS A 269 14.81 3.44 -0.87
C LYS A 269 15.17 2.94 -2.28
N ILE A 270 14.31 3.22 -3.25
CA ILE A 270 14.56 2.90 -4.66
C ILE A 270 15.30 4.05 -5.32
N LYS A 271 16.39 3.72 -6.03
CA LYS A 271 17.17 4.68 -6.80
C LYS A 271 16.41 5.01 -8.09
N GLN A 272 16.50 6.26 -8.56
CA GLN A 272 15.81 6.74 -9.76
C GLN A 272 16.01 5.81 -10.97
N LYS A 273 17.27 5.38 -11.21
CA LYS A 273 17.63 4.49 -12.31
C LYS A 273 16.96 3.09 -12.28
N ASN A 274 16.36 2.71 -11.15
CA ASN A 274 15.69 1.42 -10.99
C ASN A 274 14.16 1.54 -10.99
N LEU A 275 13.59 2.74 -11.18
CA LEU A 275 12.14 2.93 -11.08
C LEU A 275 11.39 2.23 -12.21
N ASP A 276 11.90 2.32 -13.44
CA ASP A 276 11.28 1.69 -14.59
C ASP A 276 11.11 0.19 -14.36
N GLU A 277 12.20 -0.51 -14.08
CA GLU A 277 12.20 -1.97 -13.85
C GLU A 277 11.39 -2.36 -12.61
N LYS A 278 11.53 -1.64 -11.49
CA LYS A 278 10.95 -2.08 -10.21
C LYS A 278 9.52 -1.61 -9.99
N VAL A 279 9.10 -0.53 -10.62
CA VAL A 279 7.82 0.15 -10.35
C VAL A 279 6.97 0.23 -11.61
N PHE A 280 7.48 0.84 -12.69
CA PHE A 280 6.63 1.18 -13.83
C PHE A 280 6.41 0.01 -14.80
N LYS A 281 7.34 -0.94 -14.89
CA LYS A 281 7.27 -2.13 -15.75
C LYS A 281 7.39 -3.42 -14.93
N ASN A 282 6.82 -3.40 -13.72
CA ASN A 282 6.93 -4.54 -12.81
C ASN A 282 5.97 -5.64 -13.24
N GLU A 283 6.50 -6.74 -13.77
CA GLU A 283 5.68 -7.87 -14.22
C GLU A 283 4.82 -8.44 -13.09
N LEU A 284 5.31 -8.47 -11.86
CA LEU A 284 4.63 -9.07 -10.69
C LEU A 284 3.60 -8.14 -10.04
N VAL A 285 3.30 -7.00 -10.65
CA VAL A 285 2.29 -6.07 -10.14
C VAL A 285 0.92 -6.74 -10.04
N GLN A 286 0.27 -6.56 -8.91
CA GLN A 286 -1.10 -7.01 -8.65
C GLN A 286 -2.06 -5.82 -8.53
N PHE A 287 -1.59 -4.71 -7.95
CA PHE A 287 -2.36 -3.48 -7.84
C PHE A 287 -1.51 -2.26 -8.15
N ALA A 288 -2.12 -1.26 -8.81
CA ALA A 288 -1.60 0.09 -8.87
C ALA A 288 -2.59 1.05 -8.20
N VAL A 289 -2.07 2.03 -7.47
CA VAL A 289 -2.87 3.04 -6.78
C VAL A 289 -2.46 4.42 -7.23
N TYR A 290 -3.44 5.15 -7.72
CA TYR A 290 -3.33 6.49 -8.24
C TYR A 290 -4.11 7.48 -7.38
N GLU A 291 -3.64 8.71 -7.29
CA GLU A 291 -4.28 9.80 -6.54
C GLU A 291 -4.26 11.09 -7.37
N VAL A 292 -5.34 11.88 -7.28
CA VAL A 292 -5.40 13.23 -7.84
C VAL A 292 -4.45 14.17 -7.07
N GLU A 293 -3.73 15.04 -7.77
CA GLU A 293 -3.02 16.18 -7.12
C GLU A 293 -3.88 17.44 -7.10
#